data_AF-A0A7Y4LH30-F1
#
_entry.id   AF-A0A7Y4LH30-F1
#
_cell.length_a   1.000
_cell.length_b   1.000
_cell.length_c   1.000
_cell.angle_alpha   90.00
_cell.angle_beta   90.00
_cell.angle_gamma   90.00
#
_symmetry.space_group_name_H-M   'P 1'
#
loop_
_entity.id
_entity.type
_entity.pdbx_description
1 polymer ?
#
loop_
_entity_poly.entity_id
_entity_poly.type
_entity_poly.pdbx_seq_one_letter_code
_entity_poly.pdbx_strand_id
1 'polypeptide(L)'
;MSHAAERVGVTSHTSKFGSTVLLWCDQGTATVNAPDRVVTVMAGDLVVAPVGAFVSGHGVVLPITFPGFHFQGNTRRVHLGSRWSHRMVYEFARSLMGEENLSPEIASLFSERACPPPAPQAGAAKMVAQLLVANPADQTSLVSFAQRFHVSSRTLQRQFLQGTGFTFSEWRAAHRVSVAATLLPHDFTISVVANLVGFSATSSLTRAFRRHTGLTPSAFTGSATGMGSVGEPPHIPATTTFARAEQDLALWIYKGTATVTTPGYCRFVGMGETVTIPSDTHTRVDVAAGSIALPIPLAHAHDGLTLMDALQYCSNPATTAELRPLAASERVAAEKLLIPSS
;
A
#
# COMPACT_ATOMS: atom_id res chain seq x y z
N MET A 1 -50.51 3.14 20.85
CA MET A 1 -49.16 3.66 21.12
C MET A 1 -48.33 2.59 21.81
N SER A 2 -47.47 1.90 21.06
CA SER A 2 -46.19 1.37 21.53
C SER A 2 -45.50 0.76 20.31
N HIS A 3 -44.61 1.51 19.68
CA HIS A 3 -43.73 1.04 18.62
C HIS A 3 -42.44 0.56 19.29
N ALA A 4 -42.27 -0.76 19.37
CA ALA A 4 -41.01 -1.36 19.77
C ALA A 4 -40.00 -1.14 18.64
N ALA A 5 -38.99 -0.33 18.90
CA ALA A 5 -37.84 -0.14 18.03
C ALA A 5 -36.99 -1.42 18.04
N GLU A 6 -37.06 -2.15 16.94
CA GLU A 6 -36.18 -3.27 16.63
C GLU A 6 -34.77 -2.71 16.34
N ARG A 7 -33.90 -2.78 17.34
CA ARG A 7 -32.47 -2.48 17.19
C ARG A 7 -31.85 -3.56 16.31
N VAL A 8 -31.60 -3.21 15.04
CA VAL A 8 -30.75 -3.97 14.12
C VAL A 8 -29.38 -4.15 14.78
N GLY A 9 -29.09 -5.39 15.20
CA GLY A 9 -27.80 -5.79 15.73
C GLY A 9 -26.75 -5.73 14.63
N VAL A 10 -25.90 -4.71 14.66
CA VAL A 10 -24.74 -4.58 13.77
C VAL A 10 -23.72 -5.65 14.18
N THR A 11 -23.65 -6.71 13.38
CA THR A 11 -22.77 -7.86 13.59
C THR A 11 -21.31 -7.47 13.37
N SER A 12 -20.45 -7.80 14.33
CA SER A 12 -19.00 -7.70 14.19
C SER A 12 -18.53 -8.66 13.08
N HIS A 13 -18.18 -8.13 11.91
CA HIS A 13 -17.64 -8.94 10.81
C HIS A 13 -16.13 -9.13 10.96
N THR A 14 -15.73 -10.36 11.25
CA THR A 14 -14.33 -10.80 11.20
C THR A 14 -14.02 -11.28 9.80
N SER A 15 -13.36 -10.44 8.98
CA SER A 15 -12.89 -10.84 7.64
C SER A 15 -11.42 -11.25 7.71
N LYS A 16 -11.10 -12.51 7.41
CA LYS A 16 -9.72 -13.05 7.41
C LYS A 16 -9.19 -13.11 5.99
N PHE A 17 -8.03 -12.50 5.74
CA PHE A 17 -7.46 -12.42 4.38
C PHE A 17 -6.46 -13.55 4.11
N GLY A 18 -6.63 -14.24 2.97
CA GLY A 18 -5.75 -15.35 2.52
C GLY A 18 -4.48 -14.91 1.79
N SER A 19 -4.31 -13.60 1.55
CA SER A 19 -3.18 -12.98 0.87
C SER A 19 -2.73 -11.72 1.63
N THR A 20 -1.66 -11.07 1.16
CA THR A 20 -1.29 -9.74 1.66
C THR A 20 -2.42 -8.75 1.35
N VAL A 21 -2.78 -7.91 2.31
CA VAL A 21 -3.87 -6.94 2.16
C VAL A 21 -3.44 -5.53 2.55
N LEU A 22 -3.86 -4.53 1.77
CA LEU A 22 -3.91 -3.14 2.22
C LEU A 22 -5.29 -2.88 2.83
N LEU A 23 -5.32 -2.33 4.03
CA LEU A 23 -6.53 -1.99 4.77
C LEU A 23 -6.60 -0.47 4.91
N TRP A 24 -7.52 0.15 4.18
CA TRP A 24 -7.80 1.57 4.28
C TRP A 24 -8.97 1.81 5.23
N CYS A 25 -8.77 2.55 6.32
CA CYS A 25 -9.86 3.00 7.17
C CYS A 25 -10.42 4.30 6.60
N ASP A 26 -11.56 4.20 5.91
CA ASP A 26 -12.22 5.37 5.33
C ASP A 26 -12.98 6.17 6.39
N GLN A 27 -13.70 5.47 7.28
CA GLN A 27 -14.54 6.09 8.30
C GLN A 27 -14.41 5.40 9.65
N GLY A 28 -14.58 6.19 10.72
CA GLY A 28 -14.64 5.68 12.09
C GLY A 28 -13.31 5.15 12.60
N THR A 29 -13.39 4.15 13.48
CA THR A 29 -12.24 3.49 14.09
C THR A 29 -12.40 1.99 14.04
N ALA A 30 -11.30 1.28 13.80
CA ALA A 30 -11.27 -0.17 13.77
C ALA A 30 -9.95 -0.69 14.36
N THR A 31 -9.87 -2.00 14.54
CA THR A 31 -8.68 -2.69 15.00
C THR A 31 -8.27 -3.72 13.95
N VAL A 32 -7.04 -3.60 13.46
CA VAL A 32 -6.41 -4.58 12.59
C VAL A 32 -5.63 -5.56 13.46
N ASN A 33 -6.04 -6.82 13.45
CA ASN A 33 -5.39 -7.90 14.16
C ASN A 33 -4.53 -8.68 13.16
N ALA A 34 -3.25 -8.36 13.10
CA ALA A 34 -2.27 -9.08 12.29
C ALA A 34 -1.51 -10.12 13.13
N PRO A 35 -0.95 -11.18 12.52
CA PRO A 35 -0.18 -12.19 13.23
C PRO A 35 1.01 -11.64 14.04
N ASP A 36 1.63 -10.55 13.57
CA ASP A 36 2.81 -9.94 14.20
C ASP A 36 2.46 -8.82 15.20
N ARG A 37 1.29 -8.19 15.09
CA ARG A 37 0.86 -7.08 15.97
C ARG A 37 -0.64 -6.77 15.84
N VAL A 38 -1.18 -6.12 16.87
CA VAL A 38 -2.52 -5.51 16.84
C VAL A 38 -2.36 -4.00 16.67
N VAL A 39 -3.10 -3.41 15.72
CA VAL A 39 -3.04 -1.97 15.40
C VAL A 39 -4.43 -1.38 15.42
N THR A 40 -4.65 -0.36 16.26
CA THR A 40 -5.85 0.47 16.18
C THR A 40 -5.69 1.50 15.06
N VAL A 41 -6.70 1.59 14.20
CA VAL A 41 -6.78 2.50 13.06
C VAL A 41 -7.96 3.44 13.20
N MET A 42 -7.81 4.62 12.63
CA MET A 42 -8.84 5.65 12.49
C MET A 42 -8.97 6.09 11.04
N ALA A 43 -10.07 6.79 10.72
CA ALA A 43 -10.28 7.39 9.41
C ALA A 43 -9.02 8.11 8.90
N GLY A 44 -8.58 7.77 7.68
CA GLY A 44 -7.35 8.29 7.09
C GLY A 44 -6.12 7.40 7.28
N ASP A 45 -6.23 6.27 7.98
CA ASP A 45 -5.14 5.31 8.14
C ASP A 45 -5.15 4.26 7.04
N LEU A 46 -3.94 3.94 6.56
CA LEU A 46 -3.65 2.84 5.68
C LEU A 46 -2.74 1.84 6.39
N VAL A 47 -3.12 0.57 6.40
CA VAL A 47 -2.32 -0.50 6.99
C VAL A 47 -1.99 -1.54 5.93
N VAL A 48 -0.73 -1.88 5.75
CA VAL A 48 -0.35 -3.11 5.05
C VAL A 48 -0.20 -4.21 6.09
N ALA A 49 -0.90 -5.32 5.88
CA ALA A 49 -0.90 -6.46 6.80
C ALA A 49 -0.57 -7.76 6.04
N PRO A 50 0.21 -8.67 6.66
CA PRO A 50 0.52 -9.97 6.09
C PRO A 50 -0.70 -10.89 6.10
N VAL A 51 -0.55 -12.04 5.44
CA VAL A 51 -1.58 -13.08 5.35
C VAL A 51 -2.12 -13.46 6.73
N GLY A 52 -3.44 -13.62 6.83
CA GLY A 52 -4.11 -14.04 8.05
C GLY A 52 -4.54 -12.89 8.96
N ALA A 53 -4.27 -11.64 8.59
CA ALA A 53 -4.82 -10.49 9.29
C ALA A 53 -6.35 -10.45 9.19
N PHE A 54 -7.00 -9.88 10.21
CA PHE A 54 -8.43 -9.61 10.20
C PHE A 54 -8.77 -8.28 10.87
N VAL A 55 -9.88 -7.69 10.47
CA VAL A 55 -10.39 -6.44 11.05
C VAL A 55 -11.50 -6.74 12.06
N SER A 56 -11.51 -6.01 13.15
CA SER A 56 -12.63 -5.95 14.09
C SER A 56 -12.98 -4.49 14.42
N GLY A 57 -14.25 -4.20 14.73
CA GLY A 57 -14.72 -2.86 15.09
C GLY A 57 -15.89 -2.38 14.23
N HIS A 58 -16.16 -1.07 14.29
CA HIS A 58 -17.33 -0.44 13.67
C HIS A 58 -16.97 0.54 12.53
N GLY A 59 -15.68 0.74 12.25
CA GLY A 59 -15.23 1.57 11.13
C GLY A 59 -15.43 0.89 9.77
N VAL A 60 -15.51 1.71 8.71
CA VAL A 60 -15.50 1.22 7.32
C VAL A 60 -14.04 1.02 6.92
N VAL A 61 -13.62 -0.24 6.82
CA VAL A 61 -12.26 -0.60 6.42
C VAL A 61 -12.30 -1.34 5.09
N LEU A 62 -11.71 -0.74 4.07
CA LEU A 62 -11.68 -1.28 2.71
C LEU A 62 -10.50 -2.23 2.55
N PRO A 63 -10.73 -3.51 2.25
CA PRO A 63 -9.66 -4.43 1.87
C PRO A 63 -9.29 -4.21 0.40
N ILE A 64 -8.08 -3.71 0.18
CA ILE A 64 -7.52 -3.48 -1.15
C ILE A 64 -6.52 -4.61 -1.41
N THR A 65 -6.92 -5.54 -2.28
CA THR A 65 -6.13 -6.74 -2.60
C THR A 65 -5.89 -6.84 -4.09
N PHE A 66 -4.66 -7.17 -4.47
CA PHE A 66 -4.26 -7.36 -5.85
C PHE A 66 -3.47 -8.67 -5.97
N PRO A 67 -3.72 -9.53 -6.98
CA PRO A 67 -3.00 -10.79 -7.14
C PRO A 67 -1.48 -10.63 -7.22
N GLY A 68 -0.99 -9.60 -7.90
CA GLY A 68 0.44 -9.31 -8.06
C GLY A 68 1.05 -8.51 -6.90
N PHE A 69 0.26 -8.10 -5.90
CA PHE A 69 0.77 -7.38 -4.75
C PHE A 69 1.23 -8.34 -3.64
N HIS A 70 2.54 -8.41 -3.44
CA HIS A 70 3.16 -9.16 -2.37
C HIS A 70 3.96 -8.23 -1.47
N PHE A 71 3.71 -8.28 -0.16
CA PHE A 71 4.49 -7.52 0.82
C PHE A 71 5.26 -8.50 1.70
N GLN A 72 6.59 -8.41 1.68
CA GLN A 72 7.46 -9.14 2.57
C GLN A 72 7.91 -8.19 3.68
N GLY A 73 7.20 -8.22 4.81
CA GLY A 73 7.52 -7.35 5.95
C GLY A 73 6.51 -7.48 7.08
N ASN A 74 6.79 -6.78 8.18
CA ASN A 74 5.89 -6.68 9.32
C ASN A 74 4.74 -5.73 9.01
N THR A 75 3.62 -5.84 9.74
CA THR A 75 2.48 -4.93 9.60
C THR A 75 2.92 -3.48 9.78
N ARG A 76 2.57 -2.60 8.83
CA ARG A 76 2.92 -1.17 8.87
C ARG A 76 1.67 -0.33 8.72
N ARG A 77 1.55 0.69 9.56
CA ARG A 77 0.50 1.71 9.52
C ARG A 77 1.08 3.02 9.01
N VAL A 78 0.33 3.70 8.15
CA VAL A 78 0.62 5.03 7.64
C VAL A 78 -0.65 5.87 7.76
N HIS A 79 -0.57 7.03 8.39
CA HIS A 79 -1.69 7.98 8.41
C HIS A 79 -1.59 8.91 7.21
N LEU A 80 -2.48 8.74 6.23
CA LEU A 80 -2.54 9.57 5.01
C LEU A 80 -3.45 10.80 5.20
N GLY A 81 -4.46 10.67 6.07
CA GLY A 81 -5.48 11.68 6.30
C GLY A 81 -6.65 11.62 5.31
N SER A 82 -7.73 12.32 5.62
CA SER A 82 -9.02 12.23 4.89
C SER A 82 -8.95 12.64 3.42
N ARG A 83 -7.99 13.48 3.03
CA ARG A 83 -7.79 13.91 1.63
C ARG A 83 -7.51 12.73 0.68
N TRP A 84 -6.97 11.63 1.21
CA TRP A 84 -6.65 10.44 0.43
C TRP A 84 -7.86 9.52 0.18
N SER A 85 -9.02 9.78 0.80
CA SER A 85 -10.21 8.91 0.69
C SER A 85 -10.55 8.59 -0.76
N HIS A 86 -10.73 9.58 -1.64
CA HIS A 86 -11.03 9.32 -3.06
C HIS A 86 -9.97 8.49 -3.77
N ARG A 87 -8.68 8.72 -3.46
CA ARG A 87 -7.58 7.96 -4.08
C ARG A 87 -7.59 6.50 -3.65
N MET A 88 -7.87 6.24 -2.37
CA MET A 88 -7.92 4.89 -1.80
C MET A 88 -9.20 4.16 -2.19
N VAL A 89 -10.35 4.85 -2.24
CA VAL A 89 -11.60 4.32 -2.80
C VAL A 89 -11.42 3.95 -4.27
N TYR A 90 -10.68 4.73 -5.05
CA TYR A 90 -10.33 4.36 -6.42
C TYR A 90 -9.44 3.10 -6.49
N GLU A 91 -8.43 2.94 -5.62
CA GLU A 91 -7.66 1.69 -5.59
C GLU A 91 -8.50 0.49 -5.17
N PHE A 92 -9.44 0.69 -4.24
CA PHE A 92 -10.41 -0.34 -3.87
C PHE A 92 -11.30 -0.71 -5.06
N ALA A 93 -11.84 0.27 -5.77
CA ALA A 93 -12.61 0.03 -6.99
C ALA A 93 -11.81 -0.77 -8.03
N ARG A 94 -10.52 -0.43 -8.22
CA ARG A 94 -9.62 -1.19 -9.09
C ARG A 94 -9.45 -2.64 -8.67
N SER A 95 -9.33 -2.89 -7.36
CA SER A 95 -9.24 -4.27 -6.86
C SER A 95 -10.49 -5.10 -7.16
N LEU A 96 -11.67 -4.46 -7.19
CA LEU A 96 -12.94 -5.12 -7.57
C LEU A 96 -13.14 -5.23 -9.09
N MET A 97 -12.45 -4.39 -9.87
CA MET A 97 -12.49 -4.38 -11.33
C MET A 97 -11.41 -5.25 -11.98
N GLY A 98 -10.78 -6.13 -11.21
CA GLY A 98 -9.90 -7.17 -11.77
C GLY A 98 -8.49 -6.72 -12.13
N GLU A 99 -8.05 -5.56 -11.64
CA GLU A 99 -6.67 -5.12 -11.85
C GLU A 99 -5.68 -6.07 -11.15
N GLU A 100 -4.53 -6.33 -11.77
CA GLU A 100 -3.55 -7.28 -11.23
C GLU A 100 -2.63 -6.67 -10.18
N ASN A 101 -2.34 -5.37 -10.32
CA ASN A 101 -1.29 -4.70 -9.57
C ASN A 101 -1.78 -3.41 -8.91
N LEU A 102 -1.32 -3.21 -7.67
CA LEU A 102 -1.41 -1.94 -6.97
C LEU A 102 -0.75 -0.84 -7.81
N SER A 103 -1.33 0.36 -7.82
CA SER A 103 -0.72 1.46 -8.57
C SER A 103 0.71 1.77 -8.07
N PRO A 104 1.65 2.15 -8.97
CA PRO A 104 3.04 2.40 -8.59
C PRO A 104 3.18 3.47 -7.50
N GLU A 105 2.33 4.50 -7.52
CA GLU A 105 2.36 5.57 -6.52
C GLU A 105 2.03 5.04 -5.12
N ILE A 106 1.04 4.15 -5.00
CA ILE A 106 0.62 3.57 -3.73
C ILE A 106 1.60 2.48 -3.30
N ALA A 107 2.07 1.65 -4.22
CA ALA A 107 3.13 0.68 -3.96
C ALA A 107 4.40 1.35 -3.41
N SER A 108 4.73 2.54 -3.91
CA SER A 108 5.89 3.32 -3.46
C SER A 108 5.81 3.77 -2.00
N LEU A 109 4.62 3.82 -1.39
CA LEU A 109 4.43 4.11 0.04
C LEU A 109 5.00 2.98 0.91
N PHE A 110 5.04 1.77 0.37
CA PHE A 110 5.45 0.56 1.08
C PHE A 110 6.81 0.02 0.66
N SER A 111 7.33 0.45 -0.49
CA SER A 111 8.69 0.10 -0.92
C SER A 111 9.71 0.47 0.16
N GLU A 112 10.57 -0.47 0.56
CA GLU A 112 11.67 -0.23 1.48
C GLU A 112 12.69 0.72 0.84
N ARG A 113 12.50 2.03 1.02
CA ARG A 113 13.35 3.06 0.42
C ARG A 113 14.77 3.12 1.02
N ALA A 114 15.12 2.24 1.97
CA ALA A 114 16.44 2.17 2.60
C ALA A 114 16.87 0.71 2.87
N CYS A 115 17.11 -0.03 1.79
CA CYS A 115 17.65 -1.39 1.86
C CYS A 115 19.02 -1.40 2.59
N PRO A 116 19.28 -2.37 3.48
CA PRO A 116 20.59 -2.52 4.09
C PRO A 116 21.66 -2.76 3.01
N PRO A 117 22.89 -2.25 3.19
CA PRO A 117 23.95 -2.49 2.22
C PRO A 117 24.31 -3.99 2.17
N PRO A 118 24.78 -4.51 1.02
CA PRO A 118 25.24 -5.89 0.90
C PRO A 118 26.29 -6.21 1.98
N ALA A 119 26.17 -7.37 2.62
CA ALA A 119 27.11 -7.79 3.66
C ALA A 119 28.41 -8.35 3.04
N PRO A 120 29.59 -8.03 3.58
CA PRO A 120 30.82 -8.70 3.19
C PRO A 120 30.73 -10.21 3.48
N GLN A 121 31.09 -11.04 2.50
CA GLN A 121 30.85 -12.49 2.59
C GLN A 121 31.97 -13.28 3.28
N ALA A 122 33.17 -12.70 3.46
CA ALA A 122 34.33 -13.40 4.01
C ALA A 122 35.31 -12.49 4.77
N GLY A 123 36.18 -13.13 5.57
CA GLY A 123 37.31 -12.49 6.25
C GLY A 123 36.93 -11.57 7.42
N ALA A 124 37.86 -10.68 7.78
CA ALA A 124 37.68 -9.74 8.88
C ALA A 124 36.52 -8.77 8.63
N ALA A 125 36.26 -8.38 7.37
CA ALA A 125 35.14 -7.51 7.02
C ALA A 125 33.77 -8.12 7.38
N LYS A 126 33.57 -9.44 7.22
CA LYS A 126 32.33 -10.12 7.62
C LYS A 126 32.09 -10.01 9.13
N MET A 127 33.12 -10.27 9.92
CA MET A 127 33.04 -10.21 11.38
C MET A 127 32.78 -8.78 11.87
N VAL A 128 33.46 -7.79 11.27
CA VAL A 128 33.22 -6.37 11.56
C VAL A 128 31.79 -5.97 11.18
N ALA A 129 31.30 -6.38 10.02
CA ALA A 129 29.93 -6.10 9.59
C ALA A 129 28.91 -6.70 10.57
N GLN A 130 29.11 -7.93 11.04
CA GLN A 130 28.24 -8.56 12.04
C GLN A 130 28.20 -7.78 13.37
N LEU A 131 29.35 -7.29 13.85
CA LEU A 131 29.42 -6.44 15.05
C LEU A 131 28.65 -5.13 14.86
N LEU A 132 28.82 -4.49 13.70
CA LEU A 132 28.12 -3.23 13.38
C LEU A 132 26.63 -3.42 13.13
N VAL A 133 26.19 -4.59 12.65
CA VAL A 133 24.77 -4.95 12.53
C VAL A 133 24.14 -5.16 13.91
N ALA A 134 24.86 -5.82 14.82
CA ALA A 134 24.40 -6.02 16.19
C ALA A 134 24.35 -4.71 16.99
N ASN A 135 25.27 -3.78 16.74
CA ASN A 135 25.30 -2.46 17.37
C ASN A 135 25.60 -1.35 16.35
N PRO A 136 24.57 -0.77 15.71
CA PRO A 136 24.74 0.31 14.73
C PRO A 136 25.39 1.57 15.33
N ALA A 137 25.24 1.79 16.63
CA ALA A 137 25.80 2.95 17.34
C ALA A 137 27.31 2.86 17.58
N ASP A 138 27.93 1.69 17.35
CA ASP A 138 29.35 1.47 17.60
C ASP A 138 30.23 2.45 16.78
N GLN A 139 31.05 3.22 17.50
CA GLN A 139 31.95 4.24 16.93
C GLN A 139 33.35 3.71 16.62
N THR A 140 33.61 2.43 16.86
CA THR A 140 34.91 1.80 16.65
C THR A 140 35.44 2.10 15.24
N SER A 141 36.67 2.59 15.18
CA SER A 141 37.30 3.01 13.92
C SER A 141 37.74 1.80 13.09
N LEU A 142 37.94 2.00 11.79
CA LEU A 142 38.53 0.99 10.91
C LEU A 142 39.88 0.50 11.44
N VAL A 143 40.71 1.40 11.96
CA VAL A 143 42.04 1.09 12.48
C VAL A 143 41.93 0.19 13.72
N SER A 144 41.02 0.52 14.63
CA SER A 144 40.77 -0.26 15.84
C SER A 144 40.22 -1.65 15.51
N PHE A 145 39.32 -1.77 14.53
CA PHE A 145 38.87 -3.07 14.04
C PHE A 145 40.00 -3.86 13.36
N ALA A 146 40.82 -3.19 12.56
CA ALA A 146 41.95 -3.82 11.88
C ALA A 146 42.95 -4.41 12.91
N GLN A 147 43.27 -3.65 13.96
CA GLN A 147 44.08 -4.12 15.09
C GLN A 147 43.43 -5.32 15.80
N ARG A 148 42.13 -5.23 16.13
CA ARG A 148 41.38 -6.30 16.81
C ARG A 148 41.37 -7.62 16.04
N PHE A 149 41.34 -7.55 14.71
CA PHE A 149 41.31 -8.73 13.84
C PHE A 149 42.67 -9.06 13.22
N HIS A 150 43.76 -8.47 13.72
CA HIS A 150 45.15 -8.71 13.27
C HIS A 150 45.35 -8.54 11.73
N VAL A 151 44.68 -7.55 11.14
CA VAL A 151 44.83 -7.18 9.72
C VAL A 151 45.26 -5.73 9.57
N SER A 152 45.80 -5.35 8.41
CA SER A 152 46.05 -3.93 8.12
C SER A 152 44.73 -3.20 7.79
N SER A 153 44.64 -1.91 8.11
CA SER A 153 43.48 -1.07 7.75
C SER A 153 43.24 -1.06 6.23
N ARG A 154 44.31 -1.13 5.43
CA ARG A 154 44.24 -1.23 3.97
C ARG A 154 43.60 -2.54 3.52
N THR A 155 43.96 -3.66 4.16
CA THR A 155 43.38 -4.97 3.88
C THR A 155 41.89 -4.98 4.23
N LEU A 156 41.53 -4.46 5.41
CA LEU A 156 40.13 -4.42 5.86
C LEU A 156 39.28 -3.52 4.96
N GLN A 157 39.76 -2.34 4.60
CA GLN A 157 39.11 -1.43 3.65
C GLN A 157 38.87 -2.12 2.30
N ARG A 158 39.89 -2.81 1.76
CA ARG A 158 39.79 -3.54 0.48
C ARG A 158 38.77 -4.66 0.56
N GLN A 159 38.69 -5.39 1.67
CA GLN A 159 37.69 -6.44 1.88
C GLN A 159 36.26 -5.89 1.87
N PHE A 160 36.01 -4.74 2.51
CA PHE A 160 34.71 -4.07 2.42
C PHE A 160 34.37 -3.68 0.97
N LEU A 161 35.32 -3.04 0.27
CA LEU A 161 35.09 -2.57 -1.09
C LEU A 161 34.85 -3.73 -2.07
N GLN A 162 35.66 -4.78 -2.03
CA GLN A 162 35.49 -5.95 -2.90
C GLN A 162 34.25 -6.78 -2.55
N GLY A 163 33.89 -6.86 -1.27
CA GLY A 163 32.75 -7.66 -0.82
C GLY A 163 31.40 -6.98 -0.99
N THR A 164 31.36 -5.64 -1.09
CA THR A 164 30.10 -4.88 -1.00
C THR A 164 29.97 -3.75 -2.02
N GLY A 165 31.06 -3.35 -2.68
CA GLY A 165 31.12 -2.15 -3.50
C GLY A 165 31.25 -0.84 -2.70
N PHE A 166 31.25 -0.90 -1.36
CA PHE A 166 31.35 0.27 -0.49
C PHE A 166 32.66 0.31 0.30
N THR A 167 33.15 1.52 0.57
CA THR A 167 34.16 1.71 1.61
C THR A 167 33.60 1.38 2.99
N PHE A 168 34.45 1.08 4.00
CA PHE A 168 33.97 0.82 5.36
C PHE A 168 33.07 1.93 5.91
N SER A 169 33.46 3.19 5.73
CA SER A 169 32.71 4.35 6.22
C SER A 169 31.36 4.50 5.52
N GLU A 170 31.31 4.27 4.20
CA GLU A 170 30.07 4.32 3.42
C GLU A 170 29.16 3.15 3.75
N TRP A 171 29.71 1.95 3.90
CA TRP A 171 28.95 0.77 4.31
C TRP A 171 28.32 0.98 5.69
N ARG A 172 29.10 1.49 6.65
CA ARG A 172 28.61 1.82 8.00
C ARG A 172 27.52 2.90 7.95
N ALA A 173 27.71 3.95 7.15
CA ALA A 173 26.71 5.00 7.00
C ALA A 173 25.42 4.48 6.35
N ALA A 174 25.52 3.69 5.29
CA ALA A 174 24.39 3.06 4.61
C ALA A 174 23.61 2.14 5.56
N HIS A 175 24.31 1.32 6.34
CA HIS A 175 23.67 0.44 7.32
C HIS A 175 22.95 1.24 8.41
N ARG A 176 23.60 2.27 8.98
CA ARG A 176 22.96 3.17 9.96
C ARG A 176 21.74 3.89 9.39
N VAL A 177 21.77 4.28 8.11
CA VAL A 177 20.60 4.87 7.43
C VAL A 177 19.47 3.86 7.28
N SER A 178 19.77 2.61 6.93
CA SER A 178 18.77 1.54 6.86
C SER A 178 18.10 1.30 8.22
N VAL A 179 18.87 1.25 9.31
CA VAL A 179 18.31 1.16 10.67
C VAL A 179 17.55 2.44 11.06
N ALA A 180 18.05 3.62 10.71
CA ALA A 180 17.32 4.87 10.98
C ALA A 180 15.97 4.87 10.26
N ALA A 181 15.90 4.36 9.03
CA ALA A 181 14.68 4.23 8.26
C ALA A 181 13.65 3.27 8.88
N THR A 182 14.09 2.25 9.65
CA THR A 182 13.16 1.39 10.40
C THR A 182 12.70 2.03 11.70
N LEU A 183 13.52 2.88 12.33
CA LEU A 183 13.20 3.56 13.59
C LEU A 183 12.32 4.81 13.41
N LEU A 184 12.55 5.59 12.36
CA LEU A 184 11.81 6.81 12.06
C LEU A 184 10.27 6.61 12.07
N PRO A 185 9.72 5.48 11.60
CA PRO A 185 8.32 5.08 11.73
C PRO A 185 7.75 4.83 13.14
N HIS A 186 8.51 5.00 14.23
CA HIS A 186 8.07 4.65 15.58
C HIS A 186 8.00 5.87 16.53
N ASP A 187 7.57 7.03 16.02
CA ASP A 187 7.38 8.30 16.77
C ASP A 187 8.64 8.86 17.49
N PHE A 188 9.83 8.34 17.16
CA PHE A 188 11.07 8.92 17.66
C PHE A 188 11.39 10.23 16.94
N THR A 189 11.86 11.23 17.69
CA THR A 189 12.38 12.45 17.06
C THR A 189 13.63 12.12 16.23
N ILE A 190 13.86 12.85 15.14
CA ILE A 190 15.03 12.65 14.27
C ILE A 190 16.34 12.76 15.07
N SER A 191 16.38 13.60 16.11
CA SER A 191 17.51 13.71 17.03
C SER A 191 17.76 12.43 17.85
N VAL A 192 16.69 11.83 18.39
CA VAL A 192 16.78 10.55 19.11
C VAL A 192 17.24 9.43 18.17
N VAL A 193 16.67 9.34 16.97
CA VAL A 193 17.08 8.34 15.97
C VAL A 193 18.56 8.51 15.60
N ALA A 194 19.01 9.74 15.35
CA ALA A 194 20.42 10.02 15.05
C ALA A 194 21.36 9.47 16.13
N ASN A 195 21.03 9.68 17.40
CA ASN A 195 21.81 9.15 18.51
C ASN A 195 21.75 7.61 18.59
N LEU A 196 20.55 7.01 18.45
CA LEU A 196 20.36 5.56 18.52
C LEU A 196 21.14 4.80 17.45
N VAL A 197 21.29 5.37 16.25
CA VAL A 197 22.06 4.75 15.17
C VAL A 197 23.52 5.24 15.12
N GLY A 198 23.96 6.08 16.06
CA GLY A 198 25.35 6.51 16.19
C GLY A 198 25.79 7.63 15.25
N PHE A 199 24.91 8.50 14.77
CA PHE A 199 25.32 9.77 14.19
C PHE A 199 25.58 10.79 15.30
N SER A 200 26.67 11.55 15.18
CA SER A 200 27.05 12.58 16.16
C SER A 200 26.12 13.79 16.17
N ALA A 201 25.37 14.01 15.09
CA ALA A 201 24.41 15.10 14.97
C ALA A 201 23.27 14.75 14.00
N THR A 202 22.13 15.41 14.18
CA THR A 202 20.97 15.34 13.29
C THR A 202 21.31 15.74 11.85
N SER A 203 22.21 16.70 11.66
CA SER A 203 22.68 17.14 10.35
C SER A 203 23.50 16.07 9.63
N SER A 204 24.30 15.29 10.37
CA SER A 204 25.07 14.16 9.85
C SER A 204 24.16 13.03 9.38
N LEU A 205 23.15 12.68 10.18
CA LEU A 205 22.09 11.76 9.77
C LEU A 205 21.40 12.29 8.51
N THR A 206 20.96 13.55 8.51
CA THR A 206 20.22 14.13 7.36
C THR A 206 21.00 14.06 6.06
N ARG A 207 22.30 14.39 6.09
CA ARG A 207 23.18 14.31 4.92
C ARG A 207 23.33 12.86 4.44
N ALA A 208 23.61 11.93 5.34
CA ALA A 208 23.77 10.51 4.99
C ALA A 208 22.46 9.93 4.45
N PHE A 209 21.35 10.24 5.11
CA PHE A 209 20.01 9.79 4.73
C PHE A 209 19.65 10.25 3.32
N ARG A 210 19.87 11.53 2.99
CA ARG A 210 19.64 12.06 1.64
C ARG A 210 20.54 11.44 0.60
N ARG A 211 21.80 11.16 0.92
CA ARG A 211 22.74 10.52 0.01
C ARG A 211 22.32 9.08 -0.34
N HIS A 212 21.77 8.34 0.62
CA HIS A 212 21.43 6.92 0.44
C HIS A 212 19.97 6.67 0.03
N THR A 213 19.05 7.58 0.34
CA THR A 213 17.60 7.41 0.07
C THR A 213 17.02 8.45 -0.88
N GLY A 214 17.77 9.51 -1.22
CA GLY A 214 17.29 10.66 -1.99
C GLY A 214 16.44 11.67 -1.20
N LEU A 215 16.00 11.33 0.03
CA LEU A 215 15.09 12.14 0.85
C LEU A 215 15.74 12.61 2.15
N THR A 216 15.19 13.63 2.79
CA THR A 216 15.56 13.98 4.18
C THR A 216 14.82 13.07 5.17
N PRO A 217 15.33 12.86 6.40
CA PRO A 217 14.61 12.09 7.42
C PRO A 217 13.20 12.63 7.69
N SER A 218 13.02 13.95 7.67
CA SER A 218 11.70 14.59 7.86
C SER A 218 10.73 14.32 6.70
N ALA A 219 11.22 14.30 5.45
CA ALA A 219 10.39 13.94 4.30
C ALA A 219 10.06 12.44 4.30
N PHE A 220 10.96 11.63 4.85
CA PHE A 220 10.78 10.18 5.03
C PHE A 220 9.74 9.87 6.12
N THR A 221 9.78 10.54 7.28
CA THR A 221 8.76 10.40 8.34
C THR A 221 7.42 11.00 7.96
N GLY A 222 7.41 12.15 7.25
CA GLY A 222 6.17 12.75 6.74
C GLY A 222 5.40 11.85 5.77
N SER A 223 6.01 10.74 5.33
CA SER A 223 5.35 9.69 4.53
C SER A 223 4.94 8.46 5.35
N ALA A 224 5.36 8.32 6.61
CA ALA A 224 5.27 7.06 7.37
C ALA A 224 4.91 7.20 8.86
N THR A 225 4.82 8.41 9.44
CA THR A 225 4.65 8.55 10.91
C THR A 225 4.16 9.92 11.32
N GLY A 226 2.99 9.93 11.98
CA GLY A 226 2.53 11.05 12.80
C GLY A 226 1.96 12.23 12.02
N MET A 227 0.62 12.32 11.97
CA MET A 227 -0.22 13.52 11.75
C MET A 227 0.25 14.57 10.71
N GLY A 228 1.13 14.20 9.79
CA GLY A 228 1.53 14.97 8.62
C GLY A 228 0.97 14.23 7.42
N SER A 229 0.02 14.86 6.75
CA SER A 229 -0.54 14.37 5.49
C SER A 229 0.59 13.94 4.56
N VAL A 230 0.55 12.69 4.09
CA VAL A 230 1.40 12.23 3.00
C VAL A 230 1.07 13.10 1.79
N GLY A 231 1.83 14.17 1.57
CA GLY A 231 1.64 15.12 0.47
C GLY A 231 0.19 15.41 0.07
N GLU A 232 0.00 15.69 -1.22
CA GLU A 232 -1.30 15.67 -1.86
C GLU A 232 -1.49 14.29 -2.52
N PRO A 233 -2.68 13.67 -2.45
CA PRO A 233 -2.91 12.41 -3.14
C PRO A 233 -2.66 12.59 -4.65
N PRO A 234 -2.00 11.63 -5.32
CA PRO A 234 -1.81 11.70 -6.76
C PRO A 234 -3.16 11.70 -7.48
N HIS A 235 -3.21 12.35 -8.64
CA HIS A 235 -4.42 12.44 -9.44
C HIS A 235 -4.89 11.05 -9.90
N ILE A 236 -6.19 10.83 -9.94
CA ILE A 236 -6.79 9.59 -10.43
C ILE A 236 -6.68 9.55 -11.97
N PRO A 237 -5.96 8.58 -12.56
CA PRO A 237 -5.81 8.51 -14.00
C PRO A 237 -7.09 8.00 -14.68
N ALA A 238 -7.22 8.22 -15.99
CA ALA A 238 -8.24 7.52 -16.77
C ALA A 238 -7.92 6.02 -16.79
N THR A 239 -8.95 5.18 -16.75
CA THR A 239 -8.78 3.72 -16.69
C THR A 239 -9.68 3.05 -17.72
N THR A 240 -9.13 2.10 -18.45
CA THR A 240 -9.89 1.23 -19.35
C THR A 240 -9.76 -0.19 -18.83
N THR A 241 -10.88 -0.78 -18.43
CA THR A 241 -10.95 -2.15 -17.94
C THR A 241 -11.74 -3.01 -18.93
N PHE A 242 -11.20 -4.17 -19.27
CA PHE A 242 -11.90 -5.21 -20.00
C PHE A 242 -12.17 -6.38 -19.06
N ALA A 243 -13.43 -6.65 -18.79
CA ALA A 243 -13.82 -7.63 -17.82
C ALA A 243 -15.04 -8.43 -18.27
N ARG A 244 -15.24 -9.57 -17.59
CA ARG A 244 -16.48 -10.35 -17.64
C ARG A 244 -17.10 -10.34 -16.25
N ALA A 245 -18.39 -9.99 -16.18
CA ALA A 245 -19.15 -10.15 -14.96
C ALA A 245 -19.52 -11.62 -14.77
N GLU A 246 -19.28 -12.18 -13.59
CA GLU A 246 -19.69 -13.57 -13.30
C GLU A 246 -21.16 -13.67 -12.89
N GLN A 247 -21.72 -12.55 -12.44
CA GLN A 247 -23.08 -12.39 -11.99
C GLN A 247 -23.58 -11.03 -12.43
N ASP A 248 -24.90 -10.86 -12.49
CA ASP A 248 -25.50 -9.56 -12.73
C ASP A 248 -25.08 -8.57 -11.64
N LEU A 249 -24.51 -7.45 -12.05
CA LEU A 249 -24.08 -6.39 -11.14
C LEU A 249 -24.46 -5.02 -11.69
N ALA A 250 -24.40 -4.01 -10.83
CA ALA A 250 -24.51 -2.63 -11.26
C ALA A 250 -23.15 -1.95 -11.13
N LEU A 251 -22.75 -1.19 -12.15
CA LEU A 251 -21.62 -0.28 -12.07
C LEU A 251 -22.16 1.11 -11.68
N TRP A 252 -21.83 1.56 -10.47
CA TRP A 252 -22.23 2.85 -9.96
C TRP A 252 -21.12 3.89 -10.11
N ILE A 253 -21.44 5.05 -10.69
CA ILE A 253 -20.48 6.14 -10.88
C ILE A 253 -20.54 7.04 -9.66
N TYR A 254 -19.74 6.73 -8.64
CA TYR A 254 -19.63 7.56 -7.44
C TYR A 254 -19.19 9.00 -7.77
N LYS A 255 -18.22 9.13 -8.68
CA LYS A 255 -17.65 10.44 -9.04
C LYS A 255 -17.30 10.49 -10.51
N GLY A 256 -17.59 11.62 -11.16
CA GLY A 256 -17.19 11.88 -12.53
C GLY A 256 -18.03 11.11 -13.55
N THR A 257 -17.39 10.46 -14.52
CA THR A 257 -18.06 9.87 -15.67
C THR A 257 -17.38 8.59 -16.13
N ALA A 258 -18.16 7.67 -16.70
CA ALA A 258 -17.64 6.51 -17.39
C ALA A 258 -18.46 6.18 -18.64
N THR A 259 -17.85 5.43 -19.56
CA THR A 259 -18.53 4.82 -20.69
C THR A 259 -18.47 3.31 -20.54
N VAL A 260 -19.61 2.64 -20.63
CA VAL A 260 -19.70 1.18 -20.56
C VAL A 260 -20.15 0.65 -21.92
N THR A 261 -19.35 -0.25 -22.48
CA THR A 261 -19.60 -0.88 -23.77
C THR A 261 -19.71 -2.39 -23.57
N THR A 262 -20.85 -2.94 -23.98
CA THR A 262 -21.13 -4.37 -24.09
C THR A 262 -21.55 -4.68 -25.54
N PRO A 263 -21.69 -5.95 -25.94
CA PRO A 263 -22.04 -6.29 -27.32
C PRO A 263 -23.39 -5.67 -27.70
N GLY A 264 -23.39 -4.79 -28.70
CA GLY A 264 -24.60 -4.12 -29.17
C GLY A 264 -25.10 -2.96 -28.28
N TYR A 265 -24.34 -2.55 -27.26
CA TYR A 265 -24.76 -1.53 -26.31
C TYR A 265 -23.57 -0.68 -25.84
N CYS A 266 -23.66 0.63 -25.97
CA CYS A 266 -22.68 1.58 -25.46
C CYS A 266 -23.41 2.72 -24.76
N ARG A 267 -23.07 2.98 -23.49
CA ARG A 267 -23.72 4.00 -22.69
C ARG A 267 -22.70 4.87 -21.97
N PHE A 268 -22.90 6.17 -22.06
CA PHE A 268 -22.26 7.16 -21.20
C PHE A 268 -23.04 7.29 -19.90
N VAL A 269 -22.32 7.30 -18.78
CA VAL A 269 -22.89 7.27 -17.42
C VAL A 269 -22.20 8.34 -16.58
N GLY A 270 -23.01 9.20 -15.94
CA GLY A 270 -22.55 10.30 -15.10
C GLY A 270 -22.63 10.02 -13.61
N MET A 271 -22.12 10.96 -12.81
CA MET A 271 -22.10 10.87 -11.35
C MET A 271 -23.49 10.57 -10.76
N GLY A 272 -23.55 9.58 -9.87
CA GLY A 272 -24.77 9.12 -9.22
C GLY A 272 -25.54 8.07 -10.01
N GLU A 273 -25.29 7.92 -11.30
CA GLU A 273 -25.98 6.96 -12.14
C GLU A 273 -25.39 5.54 -11.99
N THR A 274 -26.24 4.55 -12.27
CA THR A 274 -25.87 3.13 -12.34
C THR A 274 -26.15 2.56 -13.73
N VAL A 275 -25.31 1.63 -14.16
CA VAL A 275 -25.59 0.80 -15.35
C VAL A 275 -25.47 -0.67 -15.00
N THR A 276 -26.46 -1.46 -15.39
CA THR A 276 -26.45 -2.90 -15.19
C THR A 276 -25.47 -3.56 -16.17
N ILE A 277 -24.63 -4.44 -15.65
CA ILE A 277 -23.74 -5.30 -16.41
C ILE A 277 -24.24 -6.73 -16.22
N PRO A 278 -24.83 -7.36 -17.25
CA PRO A 278 -25.30 -8.74 -17.16
C PRO A 278 -24.13 -9.73 -17.02
N SER A 279 -24.39 -10.86 -16.36
CA SER A 279 -23.45 -11.96 -16.25
C SER A 279 -22.99 -12.46 -17.62
N ASP A 280 -21.78 -13.02 -17.66
CA ASP A 280 -21.11 -13.59 -18.84
C ASP A 280 -20.95 -12.63 -20.05
N THR A 281 -21.15 -11.33 -19.83
CA THR A 281 -21.03 -10.33 -20.89
C THR A 281 -19.63 -9.71 -20.89
N HIS A 282 -18.94 -9.79 -22.04
CA HIS A 282 -17.71 -9.04 -22.26
C HIS A 282 -18.00 -7.55 -22.19
N THR A 283 -17.36 -6.87 -21.25
CA THR A 283 -17.62 -5.47 -20.98
C THR A 283 -16.32 -4.68 -21.02
N ARG A 284 -16.34 -3.59 -21.77
CA ARG A 284 -15.31 -2.55 -21.72
C ARG A 284 -15.86 -1.40 -20.90
N VAL A 285 -15.14 -1.02 -19.85
CA VAL A 285 -15.44 0.12 -18.99
C VAL A 285 -14.33 1.14 -19.14
N ASP A 286 -14.66 2.31 -19.67
CA ASP A 286 -13.77 3.46 -19.78
C ASP A 286 -14.15 4.50 -18.72
N VAL A 287 -13.37 4.60 -17.65
CA VAL A 287 -13.56 5.57 -16.57
C VAL A 287 -12.66 6.79 -16.84
N ALA A 288 -13.25 7.98 -16.91
CA ALA A 288 -12.49 9.20 -17.17
C ALA A 288 -11.55 9.57 -16.01
N ALA A 289 -10.50 10.35 -16.29
CA ALA A 289 -9.58 10.81 -15.25
C ALA A 289 -10.34 11.59 -14.16
N GLY A 290 -9.97 11.39 -12.89
CA GLY A 290 -10.69 11.97 -11.75
C GLY A 290 -12.02 11.29 -11.39
N SER A 291 -12.44 10.27 -12.15
CA SER A 291 -13.70 9.56 -11.96
C SER A 291 -13.50 8.25 -11.21
N ILE A 292 -14.54 7.78 -10.52
CA ILE A 292 -14.55 6.55 -9.72
C ILE A 292 -15.85 5.81 -10.03
N ALA A 293 -15.71 4.58 -10.52
CA ALA A 293 -16.80 3.66 -10.76
C ALA A 293 -16.66 2.45 -9.82
N LEU A 294 -17.72 2.08 -9.10
CA LEU A 294 -17.73 0.97 -8.17
C LEU A 294 -18.68 -0.12 -8.67
N PRO A 295 -18.23 -1.38 -8.83
CA PRO A 295 -19.13 -2.50 -9.02
C PRO A 295 -19.84 -2.79 -7.69
N ILE A 296 -21.17 -2.70 -7.70
CA ILE A 296 -22.02 -2.97 -6.55
C ILE A 296 -22.96 -4.14 -6.86
N PRO A 297 -23.44 -4.87 -5.83
CA PRO A 297 -24.39 -5.95 -6.06
C PRO A 297 -25.70 -5.39 -6.58
N LEU A 298 -26.28 -6.02 -7.59
CA LEU A 298 -27.48 -5.49 -8.26
C LEU A 298 -28.65 -5.26 -7.29
N ALA A 299 -28.79 -6.11 -6.27
CA ALA A 299 -29.83 -5.98 -5.24
C ALA A 299 -29.76 -4.68 -4.42
N HIS A 300 -28.60 -4.01 -4.41
CA HIS A 300 -28.38 -2.76 -3.70
C HIS A 300 -28.31 -1.54 -4.63
N ALA A 301 -28.53 -1.73 -5.94
CA ALA A 301 -28.56 -0.64 -6.90
C ALA A 301 -29.92 0.08 -6.83
N HIS A 302 -29.95 1.23 -6.16
CA HIS A 302 -31.15 2.05 -6.04
C HIS A 302 -30.82 3.54 -6.11
N ASP A 303 -31.84 4.36 -6.37
CA ASP A 303 -31.70 5.81 -6.33
C ASP A 303 -31.32 6.28 -4.93
N GLY A 304 -30.42 7.27 -4.85
CA GLY A 304 -29.97 7.83 -3.58
C GLY A 304 -28.91 7.01 -2.84
N LEU A 305 -28.29 6.03 -3.50
CA LEU A 305 -27.15 5.28 -2.96
C LEU A 305 -26.02 6.22 -2.51
N THR A 306 -25.57 6.08 -1.26
CA THR A 306 -24.44 6.85 -0.74
C THR A 306 -23.12 6.09 -0.89
N LEU A 307 -21.99 6.81 -0.84
CA LEU A 307 -20.67 6.16 -0.82
C LEU A 307 -20.54 5.21 0.37
N MET A 308 -21.07 5.59 1.53
CA MET A 308 -20.97 4.78 2.74
C MET A 308 -21.66 3.43 2.55
N ASP A 309 -22.87 3.44 1.99
CA ASP A 309 -23.63 2.22 1.73
C ASP A 309 -22.89 1.33 0.71
N ALA A 310 -22.45 1.93 -0.40
CA ALA A 310 -21.71 1.22 -1.44
C ALA A 310 -20.44 0.55 -0.88
N LEU A 311 -19.65 1.29 -0.09
CA LEU A 311 -18.43 0.75 0.53
C LEU A 311 -18.73 -0.39 1.51
N GLN A 312 -19.80 -0.30 2.29
CA GLN A 312 -20.22 -1.39 3.18
C GLN A 312 -20.59 -2.64 2.38
N TYR A 313 -21.40 -2.52 1.33
CA TYR A 313 -21.79 -3.65 0.48
C TYR A 313 -20.59 -4.31 -0.21
N CYS A 314 -19.67 -3.51 -0.74
CA CYS A 314 -18.49 -3.99 -1.46
C CYS A 314 -17.43 -4.60 -0.52
N SER A 315 -17.32 -4.12 0.73
CA SER A 315 -16.33 -4.62 1.70
C SER A 315 -16.69 -5.98 2.31
N ASN A 316 -17.95 -6.40 2.22
CA ASN A 316 -18.42 -7.67 2.75
C ASN A 316 -18.20 -8.82 1.75
N PRO A 317 -17.30 -9.79 2.05
CA PRO A 317 -16.97 -10.88 1.12
C PRO A 317 -18.16 -11.73 0.68
N ALA A 318 -19.24 -11.76 1.47
CA ALA A 318 -20.44 -12.54 1.14
C ALA A 318 -21.31 -11.86 0.06
N THR A 319 -21.16 -10.55 -0.11
CA THR A 319 -21.97 -9.75 -1.05
C THR A 319 -21.14 -9.06 -2.11
N THR A 320 -19.81 -9.06 -2.03
CA THR A 320 -18.94 -8.36 -2.99
C THR A 320 -19.24 -8.76 -4.44
N ALA A 321 -19.42 -7.76 -5.30
CA ALA A 321 -19.53 -7.94 -6.74
C ALA A 321 -18.19 -7.58 -7.40
N GLU A 322 -17.64 -8.51 -8.18
CA GLU A 322 -16.34 -8.35 -8.84
C GLU A 322 -16.48 -8.50 -10.35
N LEU A 323 -15.73 -7.69 -11.08
CA LEU A 323 -15.53 -7.82 -12.53
C LEU A 323 -14.19 -8.53 -12.75
N ARG A 324 -14.23 -9.76 -13.27
CA ARG A 324 -12.99 -10.52 -13.50
C ARG A 324 -12.29 -10.05 -14.76
N PRO A 325 -10.96 -9.86 -14.72
CA PRO A 325 -10.21 -9.44 -15.89
C PRO A 325 -10.24 -10.54 -16.96
N LEU A 326 -10.35 -10.14 -18.23
CA LEU A 326 -10.20 -11.07 -19.34
C LEU A 326 -8.74 -11.48 -19.51
N ALA A 327 -8.50 -12.77 -19.79
CA ALA A 327 -7.16 -13.22 -20.17
C ALA A 327 -6.70 -12.50 -21.45
N ALA A 328 -5.38 -12.37 -21.65
CA ALA A 328 -4.83 -11.64 -22.80
C ALA A 328 -5.38 -12.14 -24.17
N SER A 329 -5.60 -13.45 -24.31
CA SER A 329 -6.21 -14.06 -25.50
C SER A 329 -7.69 -13.70 -25.67
N GLU A 330 -8.46 -13.68 -24.58
CA GLU A 330 -9.88 -13.32 -24.57
C GLU A 330 -10.07 -11.81 -24.80
N ARG A 331 -9.13 -11.00 -24.30
CA ARG A 331 -9.13 -9.54 -24.50
C ARG A 331 -9.05 -9.18 -25.98
N VAL A 332 -8.18 -9.83 -26.76
CA VAL A 332 -8.09 -9.59 -28.21
C VAL A 332 -9.41 -9.94 -28.92
N ALA A 333 -10.10 -10.99 -28.47
CA ALA A 333 -11.41 -11.36 -29.01
C ALA A 333 -12.51 -10.37 -28.60
N ALA A 334 -12.52 -9.93 -27.34
CA ALA A 334 -13.44 -8.92 -26.84
C ALA A 334 -13.22 -7.55 -27.49
N GLU A 335 -11.98 -7.13 -27.71
CA GLU A 335 -11.66 -5.87 -28.41
C GLU A 335 -12.24 -5.87 -29.83
N LYS A 336 -12.12 -6.98 -30.58
CA LYS A 336 -12.73 -7.11 -31.91
C LYS A 336 -14.26 -7.09 -31.89
N LEU A 337 -14.86 -7.57 -30.81
CA LEU A 337 -16.31 -7.70 -30.67
C LEU A 337 -16.97 -6.40 -30.16
N LEU A 338 -16.26 -5.64 -29.33
CA LEU A 338 -16.74 -4.41 -28.69
C LEU A 338 -16.33 -3.14 -29.44
N ILE A 339 -15.24 -3.18 -30.21
CA ILE A 339 -14.80 -2.09 -31.07
C ILE A 339 -15.16 -2.51 -32.50
N PRO A 340 -16.25 -1.99 -33.10
CA PRO A 340 -16.58 -2.34 -34.48
C PRO A 340 -15.41 -1.92 -35.39
N SER A 341 -14.79 -2.90 -36.05
CA SER A 341 -13.85 -2.63 -37.13
C SER A 341 -14.60 -1.89 -38.25
N SER A 342 -14.22 -0.63 -38.45
CA SER A 342 -14.60 0.21 -39.59
C SER A 342 -14.30 -0.45 -40.92
#